data_AF-A0A4P6PIC0-F1
#
_entry.id   AF-A0A4P6PIC0-F1
#
_cell.length_a   1.000
_cell.length_b   1.000
_cell.length_c   1.000
_cell.angle_alpha   90.00
_cell.angle_beta   90.00
_cell.angle_gamma   90.00
#
_symmetry.space_group_name_H-M   'P 1'
#
loop_
_entity.id
_entity.type
_entity.pdbx_description
1 polymer ?
#
loop_
_entity_poly.entity_id
_entity_poly.type
_entity_poly.pdbx_seq_one_letter_code
_entity_poly.pdbx_strand_id
1 'polypeptide(L)'
;MIILGGVRINAVSVCLVLFSGLCVSGCKTGELSSEEVRMVEHRDAVVSDEHKKTVREAYSKARASMLREVAVQADVLWVLRQFAEDDAELMSFADEAKKKVFNPYYVPGVFPDLPRVNLPEYPDRGIGKFIHYLQAAFGGPEERALSWIQDFISSEESGYILTHQLLSLIWAEQAGLPLSDEMWLRRRELWRRVYIEQCSTNGVDSIDLYVERVALVLRYGRYEEIDRRAVRKWIERIIDLQLDDGSWPLSRTRIRFDGASTVVSSPRSHTTVLAMAVFDSYLHNY
;
A
#
# COMPACT_ATOMS: atom_id res chain seq x y z
N MET A 1 19.90 5.97 -45.82
CA MET A 1 21.25 6.57 -46.02
C MET A 1 21.00 7.93 -46.67
N ILE A 2 21.24 9.08 -46.03
CA ILE A 2 22.55 9.69 -45.73
C ILE A 2 22.50 10.47 -44.41
N ILE A 3 23.66 10.49 -43.72
CA ILE A 3 24.01 11.14 -42.45
C ILE A 3 24.65 12.53 -42.75
N LEU A 4 24.57 13.51 -41.83
CA LEU A 4 25.73 14.26 -41.25
C LEU A 4 25.37 15.66 -40.69
N GLY A 5 25.95 15.95 -39.52
CA GLY A 5 26.15 17.30 -38.93
C GLY A 5 25.14 17.64 -37.83
N GLY A 6 25.42 17.54 -36.53
CA GLY A 6 26.66 17.87 -35.85
C GLY A 6 26.49 19.16 -35.06
N VAL A 7 25.90 19.09 -33.85
CA VAL A 7 26.10 20.09 -32.79
C VAL A 7 25.95 19.38 -31.44
N ARG A 8 27.02 19.40 -30.65
CA ARG A 8 26.98 19.24 -29.18
C ARG A 8 27.18 20.63 -28.59
N ILE A 9 26.34 21.02 -27.63
CA ILE A 9 26.65 22.11 -26.68
C ILE A 9 26.29 21.63 -25.27
N ASN A 10 27.21 21.89 -24.34
CA ASN A 10 27.19 21.52 -22.94
C ASN A 10 26.37 22.49 -22.06
N ALA A 11 25.98 21.96 -20.91
CA ALA A 11 25.46 22.55 -19.66
C ALA A 11 25.75 24.03 -19.36
N VAL A 12 24.77 24.72 -18.73
CA VAL A 12 24.94 25.58 -17.53
C VAL A 12 23.57 25.86 -16.85
N SER A 13 23.53 25.56 -15.55
CA SER A 13 22.83 26.15 -14.38
C SER A 13 21.40 26.71 -14.38
N VAL A 14 20.58 26.10 -13.50
CA VAL A 14 20.00 26.65 -12.24
C VAL A 14 19.31 28.02 -12.28
N CYS A 15 17.99 28.07 -12.03
CA CYS A 15 17.43 28.57 -10.74
C CYS A 15 15.90 28.41 -10.67
N LEU A 16 15.45 28.23 -9.42
CA LEU A 16 14.12 27.94 -8.91
C LEU A 16 13.28 29.25 -8.74
N VAL A 17 11.95 29.10 -8.53
CA VAL A 17 11.03 29.88 -7.64
C VAL A 17 9.90 30.75 -8.26
N LEU A 18 8.68 30.17 -8.12
CA LEU A 18 7.38 30.67 -7.57
C LEU A 18 6.35 31.49 -8.39
N PHE A 19 5.14 30.88 -8.42
CA PHE A 19 3.76 31.39 -8.25
C PHE A 19 3.24 32.59 -9.06
N SER A 20 2.15 32.38 -9.80
CA SER A 20 0.78 32.62 -9.31
C SER A 20 -0.28 32.45 -10.42
N GLY A 21 -1.39 31.79 -10.05
CA GLY A 21 -2.78 32.06 -10.43
C GLY A 21 -3.19 32.17 -11.91
N LEU A 22 -4.12 31.32 -12.32
CA LEU A 22 -5.35 31.77 -13.01
C LEU A 22 -6.47 30.73 -12.85
N CYS A 23 -7.59 31.23 -12.34
CA CYS A 23 -8.87 30.57 -12.22
C CYS A 23 -9.44 30.18 -13.60
N VAL A 24 -10.07 29.01 -13.70
CA VAL A 24 -11.30 28.87 -14.49
C VAL A 24 -12.30 27.99 -13.73
N SER A 25 -13.47 28.57 -13.61
CA SER A 25 -14.71 28.14 -12.97
C SER A 25 -15.43 26.97 -13.65
N GLY A 26 -16.20 26.22 -12.85
CA GLY A 26 -17.54 25.79 -13.26
C GLY A 26 -17.81 24.28 -13.31
N CYS A 27 -18.06 23.65 -12.16
CA CYS A 27 -18.99 22.52 -12.11
C CYS A 27 -19.77 22.54 -10.79
N LYS A 28 -21.10 22.51 -10.93
CA LYS A 28 -22.08 22.57 -9.85
C LYS A 28 -21.93 21.34 -8.96
N THR A 29 -21.46 21.52 -7.73
CA THR A 29 -21.62 20.53 -6.67
C THR A 29 -23.05 20.61 -6.13
N GLY A 30 -23.78 19.51 -6.24
CA GLY A 30 -25.00 19.29 -5.46
C GLY A 30 -24.70 19.39 -3.98
N GLU A 31 -25.56 20.09 -3.26
CA GLU A 31 -25.52 20.32 -1.83
C GLU A 31 -25.59 18.97 -1.08
N LEU A 32 -24.47 18.55 -0.49
CA LEU A 32 -24.47 17.64 0.64
C LEU A 32 -24.59 18.50 1.90
N SER A 33 -25.59 18.19 2.73
CA SER A 33 -25.99 18.94 3.91
C SER A 33 -24.82 19.20 4.86
N SER A 34 -24.73 20.44 5.31
CA SER A 34 -23.65 21.05 6.09
C SER A 34 -23.61 20.66 7.58
N GLU A 35 -23.91 19.41 7.92
CA GLU A 35 -23.74 18.88 9.28
C GLU A 35 -22.71 17.74 9.26
N GLU A 36 -21.66 17.86 10.08
CA GLU A 36 -20.56 16.89 10.33
C GLU A 36 -19.26 16.99 9.50
N VAL A 37 -18.74 18.21 9.28
CA VAL A 37 -17.27 18.40 9.19
C VAL A 37 -16.84 19.40 10.26
N ARG A 38 -16.81 18.94 11.52
CA ARG A 38 -16.00 19.62 12.55
C ARG A 38 -14.54 19.41 12.15
N MET A 39 -13.95 20.43 11.53
CA MET A 39 -12.50 20.53 11.41
C MET A 39 -11.93 20.45 12.83
N VAL A 40 -11.28 19.34 13.14
CA VAL A 40 -10.54 19.16 14.38
C VAL A 40 -9.40 20.18 14.33
N GLU A 41 -9.37 21.13 15.25
CA GLU A 41 -8.19 21.95 15.48
C GLU A 41 -7.02 21.00 15.72
N HIS A 42 -6.11 20.93 14.74
CA HIS A 42 -4.83 20.23 14.85
C HIS A 42 -3.96 20.96 15.88
N ARG A 43 -4.27 20.82 17.17
CA ARG A 43 -3.25 21.00 18.20
C ARG A 43 -2.21 19.93 17.93
N ASP A 44 -1.05 20.35 17.45
CA ASP A 44 0.13 19.53 17.24
C ASP A 44 0.33 18.65 18.47
N ALA A 45 -0.15 17.40 18.40
CA ALA A 45 0.36 16.36 19.25
C ALA A 45 1.78 16.11 18.75
N VAL A 46 2.72 16.94 19.19
CA VAL A 46 4.14 16.78 18.93
C VAL A 46 4.48 15.38 19.42
N VAL A 47 4.84 14.50 18.50
CA VAL A 47 5.33 13.17 18.84
C VAL A 47 6.60 13.37 19.65
N SER A 48 6.59 12.98 20.92
CA SER A 48 7.75 13.13 21.80
C SER A 48 8.95 12.34 21.28
N ASP A 49 10.16 12.86 21.47
CA ASP A 49 11.40 12.16 21.10
C ASP A 49 11.51 10.77 21.73
N GLU A 50 11.02 10.60 22.96
CA GLU A 50 10.98 9.30 23.63
C GLU A 50 10.11 8.29 22.87
N HIS A 51 8.95 8.72 22.36
CA HIS A 51 8.11 7.86 21.54
C HIS A 51 8.79 7.53 20.21
N LYS A 52 9.44 8.49 19.54
CA LYS A 52 10.22 8.22 18.31
C LYS A 52 11.36 7.24 18.58
N LYS A 53 12.00 7.30 19.75
CA LYS A 53 13.01 6.33 20.18
C LYS A 53 12.42 4.93 20.31
N THR A 54 11.27 4.76 20.97
CA THR A 54 10.57 3.46 21.06
C THR A 54 10.24 2.90 19.67
N VAL A 55 9.76 3.75 18.75
CA VAL A 55 9.46 3.32 17.37
C VAL A 55 10.72 2.88 16.62
N ARG A 56 11.85 3.59 16.78
CA ARG A 56 13.14 3.18 16.19
C ARG A 56 13.61 1.83 16.74
N GLU A 57 13.48 1.61 18.05
CA GLU A 57 13.82 0.33 18.67
C GLU A 57 12.96 -0.81 18.13
N ALA A 58 11.65 -0.60 18.00
CA ALA A 58 10.73 -1.57 17.39
C ALA A 58 11.08 -1.85 15.92
N TYR A 59 11.40 -0.82 15.13
CA TYR A 59 11.88 -0.95 13.76
C TYR A 59 13.19 -1.75 13.68
N SER A 60 14.17 -1.47 14.53
CA SER A 60 15.44 -2.21 14.57
C SER A 60 15.23 -3.69 14.88
N LYS A 61 14.33 -4.03 15.82
CA LYS A 61 13.95 -5.42 16.10
C LYS A 61 13.28 -6.10 14.91
N ALA A 62 12.33 -5.41 14.26
CA ALA A 62 11.63 -5.93 13.09
C ALA A 62 12.59 -6.18 11.91
N ARG A 63 13.50 -5.24 11.66
CA ARG A 63 14.59 -5.36 10.68
C ARG A 63 15.47 -6.58 10.97
N ALA A 64 15.91 -6.75 12.22
CA ALA A 64 16.70 -7.91 12.61
C ALA A 64 15.93 -9.23 12.42
N SER A 65 14.61 -9.23 12.63
CA SER A 65 13.76 -10.38 12.33
C SER A 65 13.68 -10.67 10.83
N MET A 66 13.45 -9.64 10.01
CA MET A 66 13.35 -9.77 8.56
C MET A 66 14.62 -10.37 7.95
N LEU A 67 15.80 -9.91 8.39
CA LEU A 67 17.09 -10.39 7.90
C LEU A 67 17.39 -11.86 8.26
N ARG A 68 16.64 -12.47 9.18
CA ARG A 68 16.76 -13.90 9.52
C ARG A 68 15.84 -14.80 8.68
N GLU A 69 14.94 -14.24 7.89
CA GLU A 69 14.03 -15.02 7.05
C GLU A 69 14.81 -15.78 5.97
N VAL A 70 14.50 -17.06 5.80
CA VAL A 70 15.19 -17.92 4.82
C VAL A 70 14.58 -17.76 3.42
N ALA A 71 13.28 -17.51 3.37
CA ALA A 71 12.50 -17.30 2.16
C ALA A 71 11.35 -16.34 2.47
N VAL A 72 11.08 -15.43 1.54
CA VAL A 72 9.98 -14.47 1.63
C VAL A 72 9.14 -14.51 0.35
N GLN A 73 7.87 -14.12 0.48
CA GLN A 73 6.93 -14.07 -0.63
C GLN A 73 7.16 -12.79 -1.47
N ALA A 74 6.59 -12.75 -2.68
CA ALA A 74 6.81 -11.66 -3.64
C ALA A 74 6.24 -10.32 -3.15
N ASP A 75 5.07 -10.34 -2.52
CA ASP A 75 4.45 -9.21 -1.82
C ASP A 75 5.38 -8.63 -0.74
N VAL A 76 6.05 -9.46 0.06
CA VAL A 76 7.01 -9.01 1.07
C VAL A 76 8.17 -8.25 0.43
N LEU A 77 8.73 -8.78 -0.67
CA LEU A 77 9.81 -8.13 -1.40
C LEU A 77 9.37 -6.83 -2.07
N TRP A 78 8.14 -6.81 -2.58
CA TRP A 78 7.55 -5.60 -3.16
C TRP A 78 7.42 -4.50 -2.10
N VAL A 79 6.89 -4.80 -0.91
CA VAL A 79 6.80 -3.82 0.19
C VAL A 79 8.18 -3.34 0.62
N LEU A 80 9.15 -4.25 0.80
CA LEU A 80 10.50 -3.90 1.25
C LEU A 80 11.15 -2.86 0.34
N ARG A 81 11.02 -3.05 -0.99
CA ARG A 81 11.59 -2.15 -2.00
C ARG A 81 10.98 -0.74 -2.00
N GLN A 82 9.83 -0.52 -1.37
CA GLN A 82 9.21 0.80 -1.32
C GLN A 82 9.78 1.73 -0.25
N PHE A 83 10.48 1.21 0.75
CA PHE A 83 10.99 2.03 1.87
C PHE A 83 12.45 1.76 2.23
N ALA A 84 12.99 0.61 1.83
CA ALA A 84 14.34 0.21 2.21
C ALA A 84 15.44 0.72 1.27
N GLU A 85 15.17 1.70 0.39
CA GLU A 85 16.14 2.13 -0.64
C GLU A 85 17.49 2.59 -0.06
N ASP A 86 17.47 3.18 1.13
CA ASP A 86 18.67 3.63 1.86
C ASP A 86 19.27 2.57 2.81
N ASP A 87 18.66 1.38 2.91
CA ASP A 87 19.12 0.28 3.75
C ASP A 87 19.81 -0.82 2.92
N ALA A 88 21.11 -0.65 2.70
CA ALA A 88 21.91 -1.52 1.84
C ALA A 88 21.84 -3.02 2.23
N GLU A 89 21.71 -3.34 3.52
CA GLU A 89 21.62 -4.72 3.99
C GLU A 89 20.24 -5.32 3.69
N LEU A 90 19.15 -4.57 3.92
CA LEU A 90 17.80 -5.00 3.53
C LEU A 90 17.67 -5.14 2.02
N MET A 91 18.27 -4.23 1.24
CA MET A 91 18.25 -4.32 -0.23
C MET A 91 19.05 -5.53 -0.72
N SER A 92 20.23 -5.80 -0.15
CA SER A 92 21.00 -7.01 -0.45
C SER A 92 20.22 -8.27 -0.09
N PHE A 93 19.57 -8.29 1.08
CA PHE A 93 18.68 -9.38 1.47
C PHE A 93 17.54 -9.57 0.46
N ALA A 94 16.86 -8.50 0.03
CA ALA A 94 15.79 -8.57 -0.96
C ALA A 94 16.27 -9.15 -2.29
N ASP A 95 17.46 -8.75 -2.76
CA ASP A 95 18.01 -9.24 -4.02
C ASP A 95 18.40 -10.72 -3.96
N GLU A 96 18.90 -11.20 -2.82
CA GLU A 96 19.16 -12.62 -2.61
C GLU A 96 17.86 -13.43 -2.49
N ALA A 97 16.89 -12.92 -1.73
CA ALA A 97 15.60 -13.56 -1.55
C ALA A 97 14.79 -13.62 -2.87
N LYS A 98 14.90 -12.59 -3.71
CA LYS A 98 14.29 -12.51 -5.04
C LYS A 98 14.62 -13.72 -5.92
N LYS A 99 15.83 -14.28 -5.80
CA LYS A 99 16.27 -15.48 -6.55
C LYS A 99 15.52 -16.76 -6.16
N LYS A 100 14.83 -16.76 -5.02
CA LYS A 100 14.09 -17.90 -4.45
C LYS A 100 12.58 -17.75 -4.54
N VAL A 101 12.08 -16.65 -5.12
CA VAL A 101 10.64 -16.41 -5.26
C VAL A 101 10.04 -17.43 -6.22
N PHE A 102 9.14 -18.27 -5.70
CA PHE A 102 8.51 -19.33 -6.47
C PHE A 102 7.08 -18.99 -6.92
N ASN A 103 6.47 -17.91 -6.40
CA ASN A 103 5.07 -17.60 -6.70
C ASN A 103 4.95 -16.73 -7.96
N PRO A 104 4.58 -17.28 -9.14
CA PRO A 104 4.54 -16.56 -10.41
C PRO A 104 3.52 -15.42 -10.46
N TYR A 105 2.51 -15.43 -9.58
CA TYR A 105 1.32 -14.58 -9.70
C TYR A 105 1.55 -13.11 -9.34
N TYR A 106 2.55 -12.83 -8.51
CA TYR A 106 2.92 -11.47 -8.08
C TYR A 106 4.34 -11.09 -8.54
N VAL A 107 4.96 -11.95 -9.35
CA VAL A 107 6.30 -11.77 -9.88
C VAL A 107 6.46 -10.42 -10.59
N PRO A 108 5.51 -9.94 -11.42
CA PRO A 108 5.71 -8.67 -12.11
C PRO A 108 5.88 -7.47 -11.17
N GLY A 109 5.32 -7.50 -9.95
CA GLY A 109 5.55 -6.47 -8.94
C GLY A 109 7.00 -6.41 -8.43
N VAL A 110 7.71 -7.56 -8.42
CA VAL A 110 9.12 -7.66 -7.99
C VAL A 110 10.09 -7.66 -9.18
N PHE A 111 9.59 -8.06 -10.35
CA PHE A 111 10.31 -8.22 -11.61
C PHE A 111 9.53 -7.50 -12.72
N PRO A 112 9.61 -6.17 -12.81
CA PRO A 112 8.82 -5.38 -13.76
C PRO A 112 9.14 -5.71 -15.23
N ASP A 113 10.31 -6.28 -15.50
CA ASP A 113 10.72 -6.69 -16.84
C ASP A 113 10.11 -8.03 -17.29
N LEU A 114 9.43 -8.76 -16.40
CA LEU A 114 8.79 -10.02 -16.75
C LEU A 114 7.42 -9.80 -17.41
N PRO A 115 6.99 -10.73 -18.30
CA PRO A 115 5.71 -10.60 -18.97
C PRO A 115 4.54 -10.49 -17.99
N ARG A 116 3.52 -9.73 -18.39
CA ARG A 116 2.24 -9.67 -17.69
C ARG A 116 1.63 -11.07 -17.52
N VAL A 117 0.90 -11.26 -16.42
CA VAL A 117 0.18 -12.52 -16.16
C VAL A 117 -0.93 -12.67 -17.21
N ASN A 118 -1.01 -13.82 -17.87
CA ASN A 118 -2.12 -14.12 -18.76
C ASN A 118 -3.38 -14.35 -17.92
N LEU A 119 -4.28 -13.38 -17.91
CA LEU A 119 -5.57 -13.51 -17.24
C LEU A 119 -6.45 -14.48 -18.05
N PRO A 120 -7.23 -15.37 -17.41
CA PRO A 120 -8.21 -16.18 -18.15
C PRO A 120 -9.27 -15.29 -18.80
N GLU A 121 -10.04 -15.84 -19.74
CA GLU A 121 -11.10 -15.09 -20.42
C GLU A 121 -12.20 -14.63 -19.44
N TYR A 122 -12.51 -15.50 -18.47
CA TYR A 122 -13.45 -15.23 -17.40
C TYR A 122 -12.77 -15.47 -16.06
N PRO A 123 -13.05 -14.64 -15.04
CA PRO A 123 -12.58 -14.94 -13.71
C PRO A 123 -13.35 -16.15 -13.15
N ASP A 124 -12.72 -16.87 -12.24
CA ASP A 124 -13.36 -17.93 -11.45
C ASP A 124 -14.55 -17.40 -10.63
N ARG A 125 -15.14 -18.25 -9.78
CA ARG A 125 -16.19 -17.88 -8.81
C ARG A 125 -15.64 -17.84 -7.39
N GLY A 126 -16.36 -17.17 -6.49
CA GLY A 126 -16.03 -17.16 -5.06
C GLY A 126 -14.63 -16.60 -4.81
N ILE A 127 -13.86 -17.27 -3.96
CA ILE A 127 -12.49 -16.84 -3.63
C ILE A 127 -11.54 -16.87 -4.84
N GLY A 128 -11.73 -17.77 -5.81
CA GLY A 128 -10.93 -17.78 -7.04
C GLY A 128 -11.10 -16.49 -7.86
N LYS A 129 -12.32 -15.93 -7.85
CA LYS A 129 -12.63 -14.63 -8.47
C LYS A 129 -11.80 -13.50 -7.85
N PHE A 130 -11.76 -13.48 -6.51
CA PHE A 130 -10.96 -12.50 -5.76
C PHE A 130 -9.46 -12.58 -6.10
N ILE A 131 -8.89 -13.78 -6.19
CA ILE A 131 -7.47 -13.97 -6.55
C ILE A 131 -7.18 -13.40 -7.96
N HIS A 132 -8.05 -13.67 -8.93
CA HIS A 132 -7.94 -13.13 -10.28
C HIS A 132 -8.04 -11.61 -10.32
N TYR A 133 -8.91 -11.01 -9.51
CA TYR A 133 -8.99 -9.55 -9.39
C TYR A 133 -7.72 -8.90 -8.83
N LEU A 134 -7.03 -9.56 -7.88
CA LEU A 134 -5.73 -9.07 -7.42
C LEU A 134 -4.66 -9.17 -8.50
N GLN A 135 -4.66 -10.25 -9.27
CA GLN A 135 -3.73 -10.45 -10.38
C GLN A 135 -3.96 -9.46 -11.53
N ALA A 136 -5.16 -8.89 -11.66
CA ALA A 136 -5.49 -7.99 -12.74
C ALA A 136 -4.55 -6.77 -12.82
N ALA A 137 -4.05 -6.27 -11.69
CA ALA A 137 -3.05 -5.19 -11.67
C ALA A 137 -1.77 -5.50 -12.46
N PHE A 138 -1.41 -6.78 -12.56
CA PHE A 138 -0.22 -7.27 -13.26
C PHE A 138 -0.58 -8.07 -14.53
N GLY A 139 -1.86 -8.10 -14.88
CA GLY A 139 -2.42 -8.99 -15.88
C GLY A 139 -2.45 -8.41 -17.29
N GLY A 140 -2.69 -9.29 -18.25
CA GLY A 140 -2.98 -8.98 -19.65
C GLY A 140 -4.08 -9.89 -20.23
N PRO A 141 -4.75 -9.48 -21.33
CA PRO A 141 -4.64 -8.20 -22.02
C PRO A 141 -5.07 -7.00 -21.15
N GLU A 142 -4.55 -5.81 -21.46
CA GLU A 142 -4.77 -4.59 -20.68
C GLU A 142 -6.26 -4.26 -20.49
N GLU A 143 -7.06 -4.34 -21.55
CA GLU A 143 -8.50 -4.08 -21.49
C GLU A 143 -9.21 -5.00 -20.50
N ARG A 144 -8.80 -6.28 -20.42
CA ARG A 144 -9.35 -7.25 -19.48
C ARG A 144 -8.94 -6.93 -18.06
N ALA A 145 -7.66 -6.63 -17.85
CA ALA A 145 -7.14 -6.20 -16.56
C ALA A 145 -7.91 -5.01 -16.00
N LEU A 146 -8.10 -3.96 -16.82
CA LEU A 146 -8.86 -2.77 -16.44
C LEU A 146 -10.33 -3.09 -16.15
N SER A 147 -10.99 -3.90 -17.00
CA SER A 147 -12.37 -4.33 -16.78
C SER A 147 -12.54 -5.08 -15.45
N TRP A 148 -11.60 -5.96 -15.10
CA TRP A 148 -11.65 -6.72 -13.85
C TRP A 148 -11.36 -5.87 -12.62
N ILE A 149 -10.43 -4.92 -12.72
CA ILE A 149 -10.21 -3.94 -11.65
C ILE A 149 -11.47 -3.12 -11.43
N GLN A 150 -12.12 -2.65 -12.50
CA GLN A 150 -13.38 -1.88 -12.40
C GLN A 150 -14.47 -2.70 -11.72
N ASP A 151 -14.71 -3.93 -12.17
CA ASP A 151 -15.72 -4.83 -11.59
C ASP A 151 -15.43 -5.09 -10.10
N PHE A 152 -14.15 -5.28 -9.74
CA PHE A 152 -13.75 -5.50 -8.36
C PHE A 152 -13.96 -4.28 -7.46
N ILE A 153 -13.56 -3.09 -7.88
CA ILE A 153 -13.67 -1.88 -7.05
C ILE A 153 -15.10 -1.36 -6.95
N SER A 154 -15.99 -1.78 -7.87
CA SER A 154 -17.41 -1.43 -7.85
C SER A 154 -18.22 -2.19 -6.82
N SER A 155 -17.74 -3.29 -6.24
CA SER A 155 -18.48 -4.03 -5.21
C SER A 155 -18.43 -3.33 -3.83
N GLU A 156 -19.53 -3.44 -3.09
CA GLU A 156 -19.67 -2.90 -1.73
C GLU A 156 -19.10 -3.88 -0.69
N GLU A 157 -17.80 -3.79 -0.47
CA GLU A 157 -17.08 -4.74 0.39
C GLU A 157 -16.55 -4.09 1.66
N SER A 158 -16.21 -4.88 2.67
CA SER A 158 -15.62 -4.44 3.94
C SER A 158 -14.41 -5.30 4.30
N GLY A 159 -13.71 -4.96 5.38
CA GLY A 159 -12.69 -5.86 5.92
C GLY A 159 -11.52 -6.06 4.94
N TYR A 160 -11.08 -7.31 4.83
CA TYR A 160 -9.98 -7.72 3.98
C TYR A 160 -10.21 -7.35 2.51
N ILE A 161 -11.43 -7.53 2.00
CA ILE A 161 -11.73 -7.28 0.59
C ILE A 161 -11.66 -5.78 0.27
N LEU A 162 -12.21 -4.92 1.12
CA LEU A 162 -12.10 -3.47 0.97
C LEU A 162 -10.65 -3.00 0.91
N THR A 163 -9.81 -3.52 1.80
CA THR A 163 -8.37 -3.21 1.82
C THR A 163 -7.70 -3.60 0.50
N HIS A 164 -8.10 -4.75 -0.06
CA HIS A 164 -7.54 -5.24 -1.31
C HIS A 164 -8.10 -4.57 -2.56
N GLN A 165 -9.32 -4.02 -2.53
CA GLN A 165 -9.82 -3.15 -3.61
C GLN A 165 -8.94 -1.90 -3.75
N LEU A 166 -8.52 -1.31 -2.63
CA LEU A 166 -7.57 -0.18 -2.64
C LEU A 166 -6.19 -0.61 -3.17
N LEU A 167 -5.67 -1.75 -2.70
CA LEU A 167 -4.39 -2.29 -3.17
C LEU A 167 -4.38 -2.58 -4.67
N SER A 168 -5.47 -3.13 -5.23
CA SER A 168 -5.58 -3.37 -6.68
C SER A 168 -5.36 -2.09 -7.50
N LEU A 169 -5.88 -0.94 -7.06
CA LEU A 169 -5.67 0.34 -7.73
C LEU A 169 -4.24 0.86 -7.56
N ILE A 170 -3.65 0.71 -6.37
CA ILE A 170 -2.25 1.09 -6.10
C ILE A 170 -1.30 0.25 -6.95
N TRP A 171 -1.51 -1.07 -7.02
CA TRP A 171 -0.70 -1.97 -7.84
C TRP A 171 -0.86 -1.69 -9.32
N ALA A 172 -2.07 -1.42 -9.79
CA ALA A 172 -2.32 -1.10 -11.19
C ALA A 172 -1.60 0.19 -11.61
N GLU A 173 -1.66 1.24 -10.78
CA GLU A 173 -0.89 2.47 -10.98
C GLU A 173 0.61 2.19 -11.07
N GLN A 174 1.18 1.45 -10.10
CA GLN A 174 2.60 1.15 -10.07
C GLN A 174 3.06 0.24 -11.22
N ALA A 175 2.17 -0.63 -11.71
CA ALA A 175 2.39 -1.46 -12.89
C ALA A 175 2.19 -0.70 -14.22
N GLY A 176 1.86 0.60 -14.17
CA GLY A 176 1.70 1.44 -15.35
C GLY A 176 0.42 1.17 -16.15
N LEU A 177 -0.63 0.63 -15.52
CA LEU A 177 -1.94 0.51 -16.17
C LEU A 177 -2.61 1.90 -16.29
N PRO A 178 -3.25 2.21 -17.43
CA PRO A 178 -3.92 3.50 -17.63
C PRO A 178 -5.28 3.51 -16.91
N LEU A 179 -5.28 3.92 -15.65
CA LEU A 179 -6.49 4.03 -14.84
C LEU A 179 -7.39 5.18 -15.34
N SER A 180 -8.71 4.94 -15.40
CA SER A 180 -9.70 5.96 -15.75
C SER A 180 -9.91 6.98 -14.63
N ASP A 181 -10.49 8.14 -14.96
CA ASP A 181 -10.87 9.15 -13.97
C ASP A 181 -11.80 8.60 -12.88
N GLU A 182 -12.70 7.68 -13.26
CA GLU A 182 -13.59 7.00 -12.33
C GLU A 182 -12.82 6.13 -11.32
N MET A 183 -11.83 5.36 -11.80
CA MET A 183 -10.96 4.57 -10.93
C MET A 183 -10.13 5.45 -9.98
N TRP A 184 -9.66 6.61 -10.45
CA TRP A 184 -8.96 7.57 -9.59
C TRP A 184 -9.85 8.15 -8.49
N LEU A 185 -11.08 8.53 -8.83
CA LEU A 185 -12.07 8.96 -7.85
C LEU A 185 -12.37 7.85 -6.84
N ARG A 186 -12.56 6.63 -7.33
CA ARG A 186 -12.82 5.45 -6.50
C ARG A 186 -11.65 5.12 -5.57
N ARG A 187 -10.40 5.30 -6.00
CA ARG A 187 -9.20 5.13 -5.15
C ARG A 187 -9.29 5.99 -3.88
N ARG A 188 -9.63 7.28 -4.03
CA ARG A 188 -9.77 8.21 -2.89
C ARG A 188 -10.92 7.80 -1.97
N GLU A 189 -12.04 7.36 -2.54
CA GLU A 189 -13.17 6.87 -1.75
C GLU A 189 -12.83 5.61 -0.96
N LEU A 190 -12.23 4.61 -1.61
CA LEU A 190 -11.78 3.36 -0.97
C LEU A 190 -10.76 3.63 0.14
N TRP A 191 -9.82 4.56 -0.08
CA TRP A 191 -8.90 5.00 0.97
C TRP A 191 -9.65 5.55 2.20
N ARG A 192 -10.64 6.41 2.01
CA ARG A 192 -11.45 6.95 3.12
C ARG A 192 -12.22 5.85 3.84
N ARG A 193 -12.79 4.89 3.12
CA ARG A 193 -13.49 3.75 3.72
C ARG A 193 -12.53 2.89 4.55
N VAL A 194 -11.32 2.61 4.04
CA VAL A 194 -10.27 1.91 4.80
C VAL A 194 -9.87 2.69 6.05
N TYR A 195 -9.69 4.01 5.94
CA TYR A 195 -9.39 4.87 7.08
C TYR A 195 -10.50 4.83 8.15
N ILE A 196 -11.77 4.94 7.74
CA ILE A 196 -12.92 4.87 8.65
C ILE A 196 -13.00 3.52 9.35
N GLU A 197 -12.81 2.41 8.62
CA GLU A 197 -12.77 1.07 9.22
C GLU A 197 -11.58 0.92 10.19
N GLN A 198 -10.41 1.48 9.86
CA GLN A 198 -9.25 1.44 10.74
C GLN A 198 -9.48 2.24 12.03
N CYS A 199 -10.15 3.40 11.94
CA CYS A 199 -10.52 4.21 13.09
C CYS A 199 -11.57 3.55 13.99
N SER A 200 -12.49 2.76 13.43
CA SER A 200 -13.54 2.06 14.18
C SER A 200 -13.10 0.70 14.75
N THR A 201 -11.88 0.27 14.41
CA THR A 201 -11.33 -1.01 14.85
C THR A 201 -10.94 -0.94 16.34
N ASN A 202 -11.79 -1.51 17.20
CA ASN A 202 -11.60 -1.56 18.66
C ASN A 202 -10.72 -2.74 19.14
N GLY A 203 -10.30 -3.63 18.24
CA GLY A 203 -9.56 -4.85 18.55
C GLY A 203 -8.72 -5.33 17.36
N VAL A 204 -7.98 -6.42 17.52
CA VAL A 204 -7.11 -6.95 16.46
C VAL A 204 -7.52 -8.38 16.13
N ASP A 205 -8.63 -8.52 15.41
CA ASP A 205 -9.10 -9.83 14.94
C ASP A 205 -8.12 -10.45 13.93
N SER A 206 -7.40 -9.59 13.19
CA SER A 206 -6.28 -9.94 12.34
C SER A 206 -5.22 -8.85 12.44
N ILE A 207 -4.06 -9.17 13.03
CA ILE A 207 -2.94 -8.22 13.15
C ILE A 207 -2.39 -7.85 11.78
N ASP A 208 -2.39 -8.80 10.87
CA ASP A 208 -1.95 -8.61 9.50
C ASP A 208 -2.79 -7.53 8.80
N LEU A 209 -4.12 -7.69 8.81
CA LEU A 209 -5.03 -6.70 8.22
C LEU A 209 -4.94 -5.34 8.92
N TYR A 210 -4.77 -5.34 10.25
CA TYR A 210 -4.61 -4.11 11.01
C TYR A 210 -3.36 -3.34 10.56
N VAL A 211 -2.19 -4.00 10.50
CA VAL A 211 -0.93 -3.37 10.10
C VAL A 211 -0.98 -2.96 8.63
N GLU A 212 -1.54 -3.79 7.76
CA GLU A 212 -1.69 -3.50 6.32
C GLU A 212 -2.51 -2.22 6.09
N ARG A 213 -3.62 -2.06 6.81
CA ARG A 213 -4.44 -0.83 6.72
C ARG A 213 -3.69 0.38 7.20
N VAL A 214 -2.96 0.29 8.31
CA VAL A 214 -2.15 1.40 8.80
C VAL A 214 -1.06 1.75 7.77
N ALA A 215 -0.40 0.76 7.17
CA ALA A 215 0.59 0.97 6.12
C ALA A 215 -0.03 1.71 4.92
N LEU A 216 -1.21 1.28 4.47
CA LEU A 216 -1.91 1.89 3.34
C LEU A 216 -2.36 3.32 3.65
N VAL A 217 -2.92 3.54 4.85
CA VAL A 217 -3.39 4.86 5.30
C VAL A 217 -2.23 5.84 5.35
N LEU A 218 -1.11 5.46 5.97
CA LEU A 218 0.03 6.35 6.15
C LEU A 218 0.80 6.62 4.85
N ARG A 219 0.94 5.61 3.96
CA ARG A 219 1.73 5.75 2.72
C ARG A 219 0.98 6.41 1.58
N TYR A 220 -0.33 6.17 1.48
CA TYR A 220 -1.14 6.62 0.33
C TYR A 220 -2.20 7.66 0.71
N GLY A 221 -2.30 8.00 1.99
CA GLY A 221 -3.14 9.07 2.48
C GLY A 221 -2.49 10.44 2.36
N ARG A 222 -3.32 11.48 2.44
CA ARG A 222 -2.83 12.85 2.62
C ARG A 222 -2.66 13.12 4.11
N TYR A 223 -1.50 13.65 4.49
CA TYR A 223 -1.12 13.87 5.87
C TYR A 223 -2.15 14.71 6.65
N GLU A 224 -2.71 15.73 5.99
CA GLU A 224 -3.74 16.60 6.54
C GLU A 224 -5.11 15.93 6.76
N GLU A 225 -5.37 14.76 6.13
CA GLU A 225 -6.63 14.02 6.30
C GLU A 225 -6.58 13.02 7.48
N ILE A 226 -5.42 12.83 8.12
CA ILE A 226 -5.21 11.75 9.10
C ILE A 226 -5.14 12.32 10.53
N ASP A 227 -5.97 11.82 11.43
CA ASP A 227 -5.89 12.17 12.86
C ASP A 227 -4.60 11.62 13.48
N ARG A 228 -3.66 12.52 13.81
CA ARG A 228 -2.38 12.17 14.45
C ARG A 228 -2.53 11.42 15.77
N ARG A 229 -3.61 11.64 16.51
CA ARG A 229 -3.88 10.89 17.75
C ARG A 229 -4.24 9.44 17.45
N ALA A 230 -4.98 9.19 16.37
CA ALA A 230 -5.26 7.84 15.89
C ALA A 230 -3.97 7.16 15.44
N VAL A 231 -3.12 7.85 14.67
CA VAL A 231 -1.82 7.32 14.24
C VAL A 231 -0.98 6.86 15.42
N ARG A 232 -0.78 7.72 16.43
CA ARG A 232 -0.01 7.34 17.63
C ARG A 232 -0.56 6.08 18.30
N LYS A 233 -1.88 5.98 18.48
CA LYS A 233 -2.52 4.79 19.06
C LYS A 233 -2.29 3.55 18.21
N TRP A 234 -2.33 3.68 16.88
CA TRP A 234 -2.05 2.57 15.97
C TRP A 234 -0.60 2.11 16.10
N ILE A 235 0.36 3.03 16.15
CA ILE A 235 1.77 2.72 16.34
C ILE A 235 2.01 2.01 17.68
N GLU A 236 1.50 2.56 18.78
CA GLU A 236 1.57 1.94 20.11
C GLU A 236 1.00 0.53 20.08
N ARG A 237 -0.17 0.34 19.45
CA ARG A 237 -0.79 -0.98 19.32
C ARG A 237 0.04 -1.97 18.51
N ILE A 238 0.69 -1.53 17.44
CA ILE A 238 1.55 -2.39 16.63
C ILE A 238 2.79 -2.81 17.42
N ILE A 239 3.39 -1.88 18.20
CA ILE A 239 4.54 -2.17 19.07
C ILE A 239 4.16 -3.15 20.18
N ASP A 240 3.01 -2.95 20.83
CA ASP A 240 2.52 -3.83 21.92
C ASP A 240 2.32 -5.29 21.49
N LEU A 241 2.17 -5.54 20.19
CA LEU A 241 1.96 -6.87 19.62
C LEU A 241 3.24 -7.47 19.02
N GLN A 242 4.36 -6.74 19.05
CA GLN A 242 5.66 -7.25 18.61
C GLN A 242 6.15 -8.34 19.58
N LEU A 243 6.57 -9.47 19.03
CA LEU A 243 7.19 -10.56 19.78
C LEU A 243 8.64 -10.23 20.15
N ASP A 244 9.21 -10.96 21.11
CA ASP A 244 10.59 -10.74 21.56
C ASP A 244 11.64 -10.87 20.45
N ASP A 245 11.37 -11.70 19.44
CA ASP A 245 12.24 -11.86 18.27
C ASP A 245 12.14 -10.68 17.27
N GLY A 246 11.22 -9.75 17.49
CA GLY A 246 10.96 -8.60 16.62
C GLY A 246 9.91 -8.84 15.53
N SER A 247 9.39 -10.07 15.40
CA SER A 247 8.30 -10.41 14.48
C SER A 247 6.92 -10.16 15.08
N TRP A 248 5.87 -10.44 14.32
CA TRP A 248 4.47 -10.44 14.80
C TRP A 248 3.87 -11.85 14.75
N PRO A 249 2.86 -12.14 15.59
CA PRO A 249 2.21 -13.44 15.58
C PRO A 249 1.57 -13.74 14.21
N LEU A 250 1.47 -15.04 13.88
CA LEU A 250 0.75 -15.47 12.68
C LEU A 250 -0.71 -15.01 12.76
N SER A 251 -1.18 -14.36 11.70
CA SER A 251 -2.57 -13.95 11.59
C SER A 251 -3.36 -14.92 10.73
N ARG A 252 -4.62 -15.15 11.10
CA ARG A 252 -5.58 -15.88 10.28
C ARG A 252 -6.78 -15.00 10.02
N THR A 253 -7.05 -14.73 8.75
CA THR A 253 -8.18 -13.90 8.35
C THR A 253 -9.20 -14.77 7.64
N ARG A 254 -10.45 -14.76 8.11
CA ARG A 254 -11.56 -15.32 7.33
C ARG A 254 -11.96 -14.33 6.26
N ILE A 255 -11.83 -14.73 5.01
CA ILE A 255 -12.27 -13.96 3.85
C ILE A 255 -13.64 -14.49 3.44
N ARG A 256 -14.56 -13.57 3.12
CA ARG A 256 -15.84 -13.88 2.47
C ARG A 256 -15.92 -13.03 1.20
N PHE A 257 -16.19 -13.67 0.07
CA PHE A 257 -16.30 -12.98 -1.21
C PHE A 257 -17.11 -13.82 -2.20
N ASP A 258 -18.01 -13.18 -2.95
CA ASP A 258 -18.81 -13.81 -4.01
C ASP A 258 -19.48 -15.13 -3.56
N GLY A 259 -20.14 -15.08 -2.40
CA GLY A 259 -20.86 -16.22 -1.80
C GLY A 259 -19.96 -17.33 -1.21
N ALA A 260 -18.63 -17.23 -1.33
CA ALA A 260 -17.68 -18.19 -0.80
C ALA A 260 -16.93 -17.66 0.42
N SER A 261 -16.30 -18.56 1.18
CA SER A 261 -15.43 -18.18 2.29
C SER A 261 -14.20 -19.06 2.38
N THR A 262 -13.07 -18.48 2.79
CA THR A 262 -11.83 -19.20 3.09
C THR A 262 -11.16 -18.61 4.32
N VAL A 263 -10.15 -19.29 4.85
CA VAL A 263 -9.24 -18.73 5.86
C VAL A 263 -7.86 -18.67 5.25
N VAL A 264 -7.30 -17.46 5.15
CA VAL A 264 -5.92 -17.24 4.75
C VAL A 264 -5.04 -17.06 5.98
N SER A 265 -3.79 -17.50 5.86
CA SER A 265 -2.77 -17.27 6.88
C SER A 265 -1.59 -16.56 6.22
N SER A 266 -1.30 -15.34 6.66
CA SER A 266 -0.14 -14.59 6.19
C SER A 266 1.09 -15.03 6.98
N PRO A 267 2.26 -15.20 6.34
CA PRO A 267 3.49 -15.50 7.07
C PRO A 267 3.87 -14.32 7.98
N ARG A 268 4.63 -14.59 9.05
CA ARG A 268 5.07 -13.53 9.97
C ARG A 268 5.85 -12.42 9.25
N SER A 269 6.60 -12.77 8.22
CA SER A 269 7.34 -11.83 7.39
C SER A 269 6.43 -10.80 6.70
N HIS A 270 5.20 -11.15 6.33
CA HIS A 270 4.24 -10.21 5.74
C HIS A 270 3.88 -9.09 6.73
N THR A 271 3.38 -9.46 7.92
CA THR A 271 3.07 -8.47 8.96
C THR A 271 4.31 -7.71 9.42
N THR A 272 5.48 -8.36 9.47
CA THR A 272 6.76 -7.73 9.87
C THR A 272 7.18 -6.65 8.88
N VAL A 273 7.16 -6.91 7.57
CA VAL A 273 7.57 -5.90 6.57
C VAL A 273 6.58 -4.74 6.51
N LEU A 274 5.28 -5.01 6.69
CA LEU A 274 4.26 -3.97 6.76
C LEU A 274 4.46 -3.10 8.01
N ALA A 275 4.78 -3.68 9.16
CA ALA A 275 5.07 -2.93 10.38
C ALA A 275 6.32 -2.06 10.22
N MET A 276 7.36 -2.57 9.56
CA MET A 276 8.54 -1.76 9.20
C MET A 276 8.16 -0.57 8.32
N ALA A 277 7.34 -0.79 7.28
CA ALA A 277 6.86 0.29 6.41
C ALA A 277 6.02 1.34 7.18
N VAL A 278 5.21 0.90 8.15
CA VAL A 278 4.46 1.78 9.05
C VAL A 278 5.38 2.63 9.91
N PHE A 279 6.37 2.02 10.57
CA PHE A 279 7.31 2.74 11.42
C PHE A 279 8.19 3.71 10.63
N ASP A 280 8.65 3.30 9.45
CA ASP A 280 9.35 4.16 8.52
C ASP A 280 8.52 5.41 8.14
N SER A 281 7.27 5.19 7.71
CA SER A 281 6.36 6.29 7.37
C SER A 281 6.07 7.19 8.58
N TYR A 282 5.96 6.61 9.77
CA TYR A 282 5.77 7.36 11.00
C TYR A 282 6.98 8.26 11.32
N LEU A 283 8.19 7.69 11.33
CA LEU A 283 9.41 8.39 11.71
C LEU A 283 9.77 9.56 10.76
N HIS A 284 9.43 9.43 9.47
CA HIS A 284 9.71 10.46 8.47
C HIS A 284 8.64 11.56 8.41
N ASN A 285 7.38 11.26 8.75
CA ASN A 285 6.27 12.20 8.53
C ASN A 285 5.63 12.75 9.82
N TYR A 286 5.86 12.14 10.99
CA TYR A 286 5.24 12.50 12.28
C TYR A 286 6.32 12.64 13.36
#